data_AF-A0A966QJS3-F1
#
_entry.id   AF-A0A966QJS3-F1
#
_cell.length_a   1.000
_cell.length_b   1.000
_cell.length_c   1.000
_cell.angle_alpha   90.00
_cell.angle_beta   90.00
_cell.angle_gamma   90.00
#
_symmetry.space_group_name_H-M   'P 1'
#
loop_
_entity.id
_entity.type
_entity.pdbx_description
1 polymer ?
#
loop_
_entity_poly.entity_id
_entity_poly.type
_entity_poly.pdbx_seq_one_letter_code
_entity_poly.pdbx_strand_id
1 'polypeptide(L)'
;MASAAAKKSKASPGKQLTYAEAQGALERSLVQLQSEDLEIERLPELYAEAMGYEKRCLEVLQQVSQEIQQLDPENLSLSPLAQPEA
;
A
#
# COMPACT_ATOMS: atom_id res chain seq x y z
N MET A 1 -38.77 16.37 -10.74
CA MET A 1 -38.50 15.07 -11.38
C MET A 1 -36.99 14.96 -11.54
N ALA A 2 -36.30 14.25 -10.65
CA ALA A 2 -35.61 12.96 -10.92
C ALA A 2 -34.63 13.07 -12.10
N SER A 3 -33.31 12.90 -11.94
CA SER A 3 -32.68 11.72 -11.35
C SER A 3 -31.24 11.97 -10.90
N ALA A 4 -30.89 11.40 -9.75
CA ALA A 4 -29.53 11.22 -9.28
C ALA A 4 -28.79 10.20 -10.16
N ALA A 5 -27.65 10.59 -10.73
CA ALA A 5 -26.65 9.65 -11.20
C ALA A 5 -25.52 9.65 -10.17
N ALA A 6 -25.69 8.83 -9.14
CA ALA A 6 -24.61 8.43 -8.26
C ALA A 6 -23.55 7.73 -9.12
N LYS A 7 -22.55 8.48 -9.58
CA LYS A 7 -21.28 7.92 -10.05
C LYS A 7 -20.74 7.12 -8.87
N LYS A 8 -20.93 5.79 -8.90
CA LYS A 8 -20.19 4.84 -8.07
C LYS A 8 -18.72 5.13 -8.28
N SER A 9 -18.15 5.96 -7.41
CA SER A 9 -16.72 6.08 -7.24
C SER A 9 -16.24 4.66 -6.98
N LYS A 10 -15.57 4.05 -7.98
CA LYS A 10 -14.89 2.77 -7.83
C LYS A 10 -14.05 2.90 -6.57
N ALA A 11 -14.51 2.30 -5.47
CA ALA A 11 -13.75 2.23 -4.24
C ALA A 11 -12.50 1.43 -4.59
N SER A 12 -11.36 2.12 -4.71
CA SER A 12 -10.08 1.46 -4.95
C SER A 12 -9.92 0.42 -3.84
N PRO A 13 -9.90 -0.90 -4.16
CA PRO A 13 -10.01 -1.96 -3.16
C PRO A 13 -8.83 -2.01 -2.16
N GLY A 14 -7.87 -1.09 -2.24
CA GLY A 14 -6.70 -0.99 -1.36
C GLY A 14 -6.70 0.17 -0.35
N LYS A 15 -7.71 1.05 -0.29
CA LYS A 15 -7.58 2.33 0.45
C LYS A 15 -7.48 2.21 1.98
N GLN A 16 -7.61 1.01 2.54
CA GLN A 16 -7.53 0.74 3.98
C GLN A 16 -6.52 -0.35 4.35
N LEU A 17 -5.80 -0.93 3.38
CA LEU A 17 -4.85 -2.00 3.67
C LEU A 17 -3.63 -1.47 4.43
N THR A 18 -3.13 -2.25 5.37
CA THR A 18 -1.77 -2.09 5.92
C THR A 18 -0.73 -2.34 4.83
N TYR A 19 0.53 -1.96 5.08
CA TYR A 19 1.62 -2.22 4.11
C TYR A 19 1.73 -3.71 3.77
N ALA A 20 1.75 -4.59 4.77
CA ALA A 20 1.89 -6.03 4.57
C ALA A 20 0.72 -6.63 3.78
N GLU A 21 -0.51 -6.18 4.03
CA GLU A 21 -1.68 -6.64 3.27
C GLU A 21 -1.66 -6.15 1.81
N ALA A 22 -1.28 -4.89 1.59
CA ALA A 22 -1.15 -4.32 0.26
C ALA A 22 -0.03 -5.01 -0.54
N GLN A 23 1.12 -5.26 0.10
CA GLN A 23 2.23 -5.99 -0.51
C GLN A 23 1.83 -7.42 -0.87
N GLY A 24 1.21 -8.16 0.05
CA GLY A 24 0.76 -9.51 -0.24
C GLY A 24 -0.31 -9.56 -1.34
N ALA A 25 -1.18 -8.55 -1.44
CA ALA A 25 -2.13 -8.44 -2.53
C ALA A 25 -1.44 -8.14 -3.87
N LEU A 26 -0.46 -7.23 -3.88
CA LEU A 26 0.37 -6.94 -5.05
C LEU A 26 1.09 -8.19 -5.55
N GLU A 27 1.74 -8.95 -4.66
CA GLU A 27 2.44 -10.19 -5.01
C GLU A 27 1.50 -11.20 -5.68
N ARG A 28 0.29 -11.39 -5.15
CA ARG A 28 -0.72 -12.26 -5.77
C ARG A 28 -1.19 -11.76 -7.14
N SER A 29 -1.36 -10.46 -7.32
CA SER A 29 -1.72 -9.89 -8.62
C SER A 29 -0.59 -10.05 -9.63
N LEU A 30 0.67 -9.90 -9.20
CA LEU A 30 1.84 -10.12 -10.05
C LEU A 30 1.97 -11.59 -10.49
N VAL A 31 1.75 -12.55 -9.58
CA VAL A 31 1.74 -13.98 -9.94
C VAL A 31 0.68 -14.27 -11.01
N GLN A 32 -0.51 -13.70 -10.89
CA GLN A 32 -1.56 -13.86 -11.91
C GLN A 32 -1.17 -13.22 -13.24
N LEU A 33 -0.60 -12.02 -13.23
CA LEU A 33 -0.13 -11.33 -14.44
C LEU A 33 1.02 -12.05 -15.14
N GLN A 34 1.80 -12.84 -14.40
CA GLN A 34 2.93 -13.61 -14.91
C GLN A 34 2.57 -15.06 -15.27
N SER A 35 1.30 -15.46 -15.10
CA SER A 35 0.82 -16.79 -15.44
C SER A 35 0.85 -17.01 -16.96
N GLU A 36 1.31 -18.19 -17.40
CA GLU A 36 1.27 -18.60 -18.80
C GLU A 36 -0.17 -18.81 -19.33
N ASP A 37 -1.13 -19.01 -18.41
CA ASP A 37 -2.56 -19.20 -18.69
C ASP A 37 -3.37 -17.90 -18.56
N LEU A 38 -2.71 -16.73 -18.56
CA LEU A 38 -3.38 -15.45 -18.38
C LEU A 38 -4.35 -15.13 -19.54
N GLU A 39 -5.62 -14.98 -19.19
CA GLU A 39 -6.64 -14.48 -20.11
C GLU A 39 -6.40 -13.00 -20.45
N ILE A 40 -6.14 -12.70 -21.73
CA ILE A 40 -5.82 -11.35 -22.22
C ILE A 40 -6.92 -10.34 -21.87
N GLU A 41 -8.18 -10.77 -21.83
CA GLU A 41 -9.33 -9.92 -21.47
C GLU A 41 -9.27 -9.42 -20.02
N ARG A 42 -8.62 -10.18 -19.13
CA ARG A 42 -8.46 -9.83 -17.71
C ARG A 42 -7.21 -9.02 -17.42
N LEU A 43 -6.26 -8.97 -18.35
CA LEU A 43 -4.98 -8.28 -18.20
C LEU A 43 -5.13 -6.79 -17.81
N PRO A 44 -6.04 -5.99 -18.41
CA PRO A 44 -6.23 -4.60 -18.01
C PRO A 44 -6.70 -4.43 -16.56
N GLU A 45 -7.57 -5.33 -16.09
CA GLU A 45 -8.11 -5.29 -14.73
C GLU A 45 -7.05 -5.69 -13.71
N LEU A 46 -6.36 -6.81 -13.95
CA LEU A 46 -5.27 -7.29 -13.09
C LEU A 46 -4.11 -6.30 -12.99
N TYR A 47 -3.77 -5.64 -14.11
CA TYR A 47 -2.77 -4.59 -14.12
C TYR A 47 -3.22 -3.37 -13.29
N ALA A 48 -4.46 -2.92 -13.46
CA ALA A 48 -5.00 -1.80 -12.67
C ALA A 48 -5.06 -2.12 -11.17
N GLU A 49 -5.35 -3.37 -10.80
CA GLU A 49 -5.29 -3.84 -9.41
C GLU A 49 -3.87 -3.80 -8.86
N ALA A 50 -2.89 -4.36 -9.59
CA ALA A 50 -1.48 -4.32 -9.19
C ALA A 50 -0.99 -2.88 -8.99
N MET A 51 -1.26 -1.97 -9.92
CA MET A 51 -0.93 -0.55 -9.79
C MET A 51 -1.62 0.10 -8.58
N GLY A 52 -2.84 -0.32 -8.26
CA GLY A 52 -3.56 0.15 -7.07
C GLY A 52 -2.90 -0.28 -5.77
N TYR A 53 -2.43 -1.53 -5.69
CA TYR A 53 -1.72 -2.04 -4.52
C TYR A 53 -0.32 -1.45 -4.38
N GLU A 54 0.43 -1.30 -5.48
CA GLU A 54 1.73 -0.59 -5.49
C GLU A 54 1.58 0.82 -4.93
N LYS A 55 0.60 1.57 -5.44
CA LYS A 55 0.31 2.93 -4.97
C LYS A 55 0.03 2.94 -3.47
N ARG A 56 -0.74 1.98 -2.96
CA ARG A 56 -1.03 1.88 -1.52
C ARG A 56 0.24 1.63 -0.69
N CYS A 57 1.11 0.74 -1.15
CA CYS A 57 2.40 0.50 -0.48
C CYS A 57 3.21 1.81 -0.37
N LEU A 58 3.29 2.58 -1.45
CA LEU A 58 3.98 3.86 -1.47
C LEU A 58 3.34 4.89 -0.53
N GLU A 59 2.00 5.00 -0.52
CA GLU A 59 1.28 5.89 0.39
C GLU A 59 1.57 5.58 1.88
N VAL A 60 1.61 4.29 2.25
CA VAL A 60 1.92 3.88 3.63
C VAL A 60 3.37 4.22 4.00
N LEU A 61 4.33 3.95 3.11
CA LEU A 61 5.74 4.30 3.36
C LEU A 61 5.94 5.81 3.47
N GLN A 62 5.24 6.59 2.64
CA GLN A 62 5.29 8.05 2.70
C GLN A 62 4.68 8.58 4.01
N GLN A 63 3.62 7.96 4.51
CA GLN A 63 3.03 8.29 5.79
C GLN A 63 4.00 8.02 6.94
N VAL A 64 4.61 6.82 6.99
CA VAL A 64 5.61 6.48 8.02
C VAL A 64 6.82 7.43 7.97
N SER A 65 7.30 7.77 6.77
CA SER A 65 8.39 8.72 6.60
C SER A 65 8.05 10.10 7.17
N GLN A 66 6.83 10.61 6.92
CA GLN A 66 6.37 11.87 7.50
C GLN A 66 6.23 11.79 9.02
N GLU A 67 5.72 10.67 9.55
CA GLU A 67 5.63 10.45 10.99
C GLU A 67 7.01 10.46 11.64
N ILE A 68 8.01 9.78 11.04
CA ILE A 68 9.40 9.81 11.52
C ILE A 68 9.97 11.23 11.50
N GLN A 69 9.72 12.01 10.45
CA GLN A 69 10.19 13.40 10.37
C GLN A 69 9.54 14.32 11.42
N GLN A 70 8.33 13.99 11.87
CA GLN A 70 7.62 14.72 12.92
C GLN A 70 8.05 14.30 14.33
N LEU A 71 8.73 13.16 14.48
CA LEU A 71 9.33 12.79 15.75
C LEU A 71 10.49 13.76 16.04
N ASP A 72 10.41 14.43 17.18
CA ASP A 72 11.44 15.34 17.66
C ASP A 72 12.76 14.57 17.86
N PRO A 73 13.82 14.87 17.09
CA PRO A 73 15.11 14.19 17.23
C PRO A 73 15.72 14.36 18.62
N GLU A 74 15.36 15.40 19.39
CA GLU A 74 15.82 15.59 20.77
C GLU A 74 15.04 14.75 21.79
N ASN A 75 13.84 14.28 21.41
CA ASN A 75 12.98 13.45 22.27
C ASN A 75 13.02 11.95 21.89
N LEU A 76 13.60 11.62 20.74
CA LEU A 76 14.08 10.28 20.41
C LEU A 76 15.33 9.97 21.25
N SER A 77 15.13 9.79 22.56
CA SER A 77 16.05 9.04 23.40
C SER A 77 16.07 7.59 22.90
N LEU A 78 16.77 7.36 21.79
CA LEU A 78 17.43 6.08 21.55
C LEU A 78 18.50 6.00 22.62
N SER A 79 18.10 5.66 23.86
CA SER A 79 19.05 5.37 24.91
C SER A 79 20.03 4.38 24.29
N PRO A 80 21.30 4.76 24.07
CA PRO A 80 22.29 3.79 23.67
C PRO A 80 22.17 2.72 24.75
N LEU A 81 21.95 1.47 24.35
CA LEU A 81 22.06 0.33 25.25
C LEU A 81 23.29 0.60 26.10
N ALA A 82 23.07 1.03 27.35
CA ALA A 82 24.12 1.41 28.25
C ALA A 82 24.85 0.10 28.48
N GLN A 83 25.94 -0.09 27.73
CA GLN A 83 26.76 -1.27 27.87
C GLN A 83 27.22 -1.23 29.31
N PRO A 84 26.92 -2.27 30.12
CA PRO A 84 27.41 -2.29 31.48
C PRO A 84 28.93 -2.27 31.38
N GLU A 85 29.55 -1.21 31.91
CA GLU A 85 31.01 -1.16 32.09
C GLU A 85 31.39 -2.35 33.00
N ALA A 86 32.30 -3.18 32.50
CA ALA A 86 32.86 -4.32 33.21
C ALA A 86 34.24 -3.97 33.77
#